data_AF-A0A522JK52-F1
#
_entry.id   AF-A0A522JK52-F1
#
_cell.length_a   1.000
_cell.length_b   1.000
_cell.length_c   1.000
_cell.angle_alpha   90.00
_cell.angle_beta   90.00
_cell.angle_gamma   90.00
#
_symmetry.space_group_name_H-M   'P 1'
#
loop_
_entity.id
_entity.type
_entity.pdbx_description
1 polymer ?
#
loop_
_entity_poly.entity_id
_entity_poly.type
_entity_poly.pdbx_seq_one_letter_code
_entity_poly.pdbx_strand_id
1 'polypeptide(L)' 'LHGMGMETGIDLDLLIATGAWLAAQLHKDTASRVTRARTAA' A
#
# COMPACT_ATOMS: atom_id res chain seq x y z
N LEU A 1 -12.03 -5.92 1.06
CA LEU A 1 -12.95 -5.07 0.28
C LEU A 1 -12.82 -5.37 -1.20
N HIS A 2 -11.73 -4.99 -1.88
CA HIS A 2 -11.51 -5.37 -3.29
C HIS A 2 -11.57 -6.88 -3.55
N GLY A 3 -10.86 -7.69 -2.75
CA GLY A 3 -10.92 -9.17 -2.88
C GLY A 3 -12.27 -9.80 -2.53
N MET A 4 -13.20 -9.02 -1.98
CA MET A 4 -14.59 -9.44 -1.70
C MET A 4 -15.57 -8.91 -2.76
N GLY A 5 -15.08 -8.28 -3.83
CA GLY A 5 -15.91 -7.67 -4.87
C GLY A 5 -16.56 -6.35 -4.48
N MET A 6 -16.17 -5.75 -3.35
CA MET A 6 -16.69 -4.45 -2.93
C MET A 6 -15.93 -3.32 -3.63
N GLU A 7 -16.67 -2.45 -4.29
CA GLU A 7 -16.12 -1.24 -4.90
C GLU A 7 -15.89 -0.17 -3.83
N THR A 8 -14.67 0.36 -3.77
CA THR A 8 -14.30 1.37 -2.76
C THR A 8 -13.98 2.73 -3.36
N GLY A 9 -13.90 2.86 -4.69
CA GLY A 9 -13.42 4.05 -5.38
C GLY A 9 -11.94 4.38 -5.13
N ILE A 10 -11.18 3.46 -4.55
CA ILE A 10 -9.75 3.65 -4.23
C ILE A 10 -8.92 2.88 -5.25
N ASP A 11 -7.97 3.58 -5.87
CA ASP A 11 -6.86 2.96 -6.58
C ASP A 11 -5.88 2.37 -5.57
N LEU A 12 -5.88 1.04 -5.48
CA LEU A 12 -5.08 0.31 -4.52
C LEU A 12 -3.58 0.39 -4.84
N ASP A 13 -3.20 0.46 -6.12
CA ASP A 13 -1.80 0.51 -6.51
C ASP A 13 -1.20 1.90 -6.23
N LEU A 14 -1.95 2.97 -6.47
CA LEU A 14 -1.55 4.32 -6.04
C LEU A 14 -1.46 4.46 -4.53
N LEU A 15 -2.37 3.82 -3.79
CA LEU A 15 -2.32 3.80 -2.33
C LEU A 15 -1.06 3.08 -1.82
N ILE A 16 -0.70 1.95 -2.45
CA ILE A 16 0.53 1.21 -2.13
C ILE A 16 1.76 2.08 -2.38
N ALA A 17 1.85 2.71 -3.56
CA ALA A 17 2.95 3.58 -3.93
C ALA A 17 3.10 4.75 -2.94
N THR A 18 2.00 5.38 -2.56
CA THR A 18 1.98 6.47 -1.57
C THR A 18 2.46 6.00 -0.20
N GLY A 19 2.01 4.83 0.25
CA GLY A 19 2.43 4.26 1.53
C GLY A 19 3.91 3.91 1.56
N ALA A 20 4.47 3.40 0.45
CA ALA A 20 5.89 3.13 0.33
C ALA A 20 6.72 4.41 0.31
N TRP A 21 6.29 5.42 -0.45
CA TRP A 21 6.92 6.75 -0.48
C TRP A 21 6.96 7.38 0.91
N LEU A 22 5.82 7.39 1.64
CA LEU A 22 5.74 7.98 2.96
C LEU A 22 6.64 7.26 3.98
N ALA A 23 6.69 5.93 3.93
CA ALA A 23 7.56 5.14 4.79
C ALA A 23 9.05 5.51 4.59
N ALA A 24 9.46 5.68 3.32
CA ALA A 24 10.81 6.14 2.98
C ALA A 24 11.10 7.55 3.51
N GLN A 25 10.15 8.48 3.40
CA GLN A 25 10.33 9.85 3.96
C GLN A 25 10.44 9.86 5.48
N LEU A 26 9.75 8.94 6.15
CA LEU A 26 9.78 8.81 7.61
C LEU A 26 10.94 7.95 8.12
N HIS A 27 11.81 7.47 7.23
CA HIS A 27 12.93 6.59 7.55
C HIS A 27 12.52 5.38 8.40
N LYS A 28 11.36 4.79 8.09
CA LYS A 28 10.82 3.63 8.80
C LYS A 28 10.12 2.66 7.85
N ASP A 29 9.98 1.41 8.28
CA ASP A 29 9.23 0.43 7.51
C ASP A 29 7.73 0.70 7.51
N THR A 30 7.07 0.32 6.40
CA THR A 30 5.61 0.35 6.33
C THR A 30 4.98 -0.70 7.24
N ALA A 31 3.94 -0.32 7.97
CA ALA A 31 3.12 -1.25 8.76
C ALA A 31 2.10 -2.01 7.90
N SER A 32 1.83 -1.54 6.68
CA SER A 32 0.93 -2.20 5.74
C SER A 32 1.57 -3.48 5.21
N ARG A 33 0.98 -4.63 5.55
CA ARG A 33 1.40 -5.93 5.03
C ARG A 33 1.25 -6.02 3.51
N VAL A 34 0.20 -5.41 2.96
CA VAL A 34 -0.03 -5.38 1.50
C VAL A 34 1.05 -4.56 0.81
N THR A 35 1.37 -3.37 1.33
CA THR A 35 2.45 -2.55 0.78
C THR A 35 3.76 -3.31 0.83
N ARG A 36 4.11 -3.88 2.00
CA ARG A 36 5.34 -4.66 2.16
C ARG A 36 5.44 -5.83 1.17
N ALA A 37 4.37 -6.60 1.01
CA ALA A 37 4.35 -7.73 0.08
C ALA A 37 4.46 -7.30 -1.39
N ARG A 38 4.00 -6.10 -1.73
CA ARG A 38 4.01 -5.56 -3.10
C ARG A 38 5.29 -4.81 -3.45
N THR A 39 6.08 -4.40 -2.46
CA THR A 39 7.34 -3.65 -2.65
C THR A 39 8.59 -4.45 -2.27
N ALA A 40 8.45 -5.59 -1.61
CA ALA A 40 9.58 -6.52 -1.42
C ALA A 40 9.94 -7.12 -2.78
N ALA A 41 11.18 -6.88 -3.22
CA ALA A 41 11.75 -7.44 -4.45
C ALA A 41 11.99 -8.95 -4.34
#